data_AF-A0A0M9E8D1-F1
#
_entry.id   AF-A0A0M9E8D1-F1
#
_cell.length_a   1.000
_cell.length_b   1.000
_cell.length_c   1.000
_cell.angle_alpha   90.00
_cell.angle_beta   90.00
_cell.angle_gamma   90.00
#
_symmetry.space_group_name_H-M   'P 1'
#
loop_
_entity.id
_entity.type
_entity.pdbx_description
1 polymer ?
#
loop_
_entity_poly.entity_id
_entity_poly.type
_entity_poly.pdbx_seq_one_letter_code
_entity_poly.pdbx_strand_id
1 'polypeptide(L)'
;MGMFVLVPIGSILALLFSFILTRTILAQSEGNAKMQKISKAIRKGAYSYLKRQYVVVGIFFAVLFVILSILSFGFKLLSPFVPFAFLTGGFFS
;
A
#
# COMPACT_ATOMS: atom_id res chain seq x y z
N MET A 1 31.03 -5.15 -8.13
CA MET A 1 29.56 -5.27 -7.99
C MET A 1 29.26 -5.56 -6.54
N GLY A 2 28.77 -4.59 -5.77
CA GLY A 2 28.48 -4.78 -4.33
C GLY A 2 27.16 -5.51 -4.06
N MET A 3 26.86 -5.78 -2.80
CA MET A 3 25.60 -6.37 -2.31
C MET A 3 24.33 -5.60 -2.76
N PHE A 4 24.45 -4.39 -3.31
CA PHE A 4 23.36 -3.57 -3.82
C PHE A 4 22.48 -4.25 -4.88
N VAL A 5 23.04 -5.16 -5.69
CA VAL A 5 22.26 -5.90 -6.71
C VAL A 5 21.24 -6.86 -6.08
N LEU A 6 21.47 -7.30 -4.84
CA LEU A 6 20.55 -8.20 -4.13
C LEU A 6 19.22 -7.53 -3.78
N VAL A 7 19.19 -6.20 -3.63
CA VAL A 7 17.98 -5.46 -3.26
C VAL A 7 16.88 -5.59 -4.31
N PRO A 8 17.09 -5.18 -5.59
CA PRO A 8 16.04 -5.31 -6.61
C PRO A 8 15.70 -6.78 -6.90
N ILE A 9 16.66 -7.70 -6.85
CA ILE A 9 16.41 -9.13 -7.02
C ILE A 9 15.47 -9.64 -5.91
N GLY A 10 15.74 -9.30 -4.66
CA GLY A 10 14.90 -9.66 -3.52
C GLY A 10 13.49 -9.11 -3.64
N SER A 11 13.34 -7.84 -4.06
CA SER A 11 12.02 -7.23 -4.30
C SER A 11 11.23 -7.95 -5.38
N ILE A 12 11.87 -8.32 -6.50
CA ILE A 12 11.21 -9.07 -7.59
C ILE A 12 10.80 -10.47 -7.11
N LEU A 13 11.67 -11.17 -6.40
CA LEU A 13 11.36 -12.50 -5.86
C LEU A 13 10.20 -12.45 -4.85
N ALA A 14 10.14 -11.43 -4.00
CA ALA A 14 9.04 -11.23 -3.06
C ALA A 14 7.70 -10.99 -3.78
N LEU A 15 7.69 -10.17 -4.83
CA LEU A 15 6.49 -9.93 -5.65
C LEU A 15 6.04 -11.20 -6.39
N LEU A 16 6.99 -11.95 -6.97
CA LEU A 16 6.70 -13.23 -7.62
C LEU A 16 6.10 -14.24 -6.63
N PHE A 17 6.68 -14.35 -5.44
CA PHE A 17 6.16 -15.22 -4.39
C PHE A 17 4.74 -14.82 -3.96
N SER A 18 4.52 -13.52 -3.69
CA SER A 18 3.18 -13.00 -3.33
C SER A 18 2.14 -13.29 -4.40
N PHE A 19 2.51 -13.14 -5.68
CA PHE A 19 1.66 -13.44 -6.82
C PHE A 19 1.30 -14.93 -6.93
N ILE A 20 2.30 -15.82 -6.81
CA ILE A 20 2.08 -17.27 -6.83
C ILE A 20 1.17 -17.67 -5.66
N LEU A 21 1.48 -17.22 -4.44
CA LEU A 21 0.70 -17.53 -3.25
C LEU A 21 -0.76 -17.07 -3.41
N THR A 22 -0.98 -15.85 -3.88
CA THR A 22 -2.32 -15.30 -4.13
C THR A 22 -3.08 -16.17 -5.13
N ARG A 23 -2.46 -16.55 -6.26
CA ARG A 23 -3.10 -17.44 -7.24
C ARG A 23 -3.42 -18.81 -6.65
N THR A 24 -2.51 -19.40 -5.88
CA THR A 24 -2.72 -20.70 -5.24
C THR A 24 -3.89 -20.65 -4.26
N ILE A 25 -4.02 -19.58 -3.47
CA ILE A 25 -5.15 -19.40 -2.54
C ILE A 25 -6.47 -19.23 -3.31
N LEU A 26 -6.49 -18.38 -4.34
CA LEU A 26 -7.70 -18.12 -5.12
C LEU A 26 -8.18 -19.32 -5.95
N ALA A 27 -7.28 -20.29 -6.24
CA ALA A 27 -7.64 -21.53 -6.91
C ALA A 27 -8.33 -22.56 -5.98
N GLN A 28 -8.28 -22.36 -4.65
CA GLN A 28 -8.94 -23.25 -3.70
C GLN A 28 -10.46 -23.10 -3.74
N SER A 29 -11.17 -24.18 -3.43
CA SER A 29 -12.64 -24.16 -3.35
C SER A 29 -13.12 -23.19 -2.27
N GLU A 30 -14.09 -22.33 -2.60
CA GLU A 30 -14.72 -21.42 -1.64
C GLU A 30 -15.58 -22.15 -0.57
N GLY A 31 -15.67 -23.49 -0.65
CA GLY A 31 -16.42 -24.33 0.27
C GLY A 31 -17.91 -24.42 -0.08
N ASN A 32 -18.73 -24.72 0.93
CA ASN A 32 -20.17 -24.87 0.77
C ASN A 32 -20.92 -23.53 0.60
N ALA A 33 -22.21 -23.59 0.23
CA ALA A 33 -23.02 -22.39 0.00
C ALA A 33 -23.09 -21.43 1.21
N LYS A 34 -23.07 -21.96 2.44
CA LYS A 34 -23.06 -21.15 3.67
C LYS A 34 -21.74 -20.40 3.82
N MET A 35 -20.60 -21.06 3.57
CA MET A 35 -19.27 -20.44 3.59
C MET A 35 -19.16 -19.33 2.54
N GLN A 36 -19.58 -19.59 1.31
CA GLN A 36 -19.58 -18.60 0.22
C GLN A 36 -20.45 -17.38 0.54
N LYS A 37 -21.60 -17.56 1.18
CA LYS A 37 -22.49 -16.45 1.58
C LYS A 37 -21.81 -15.56 2.63
N ILE A 38 -21.19 -16.17 3.65
CA ILE A 38 -20.50 -15.45 4.72
C ILE A 38 -19.26 -14.72 4.17
N SER A 39 -18.43 -15.40 3.37
CA SER A 39 -17.22 -14.81 2.80
C SER A 39 -17.52 -13.59 1.92
N LYS A 40 -18.60 -13.63 1.13
CA LYS A 40 -19.07 -12.49 0.33
C LYS A 40 -19.49 -11.31 1.20
N ALA A 41 -20.19 -11.55 2.31
CA ALA A 41 -20.59 -10.50 3.24
C ALA A 41 -19.37 -9.85 3.93
N ILE A 42 -18.42 -10.67 4.38
CA ILE A 42 -17.15 -10.21 4.96
C ILE A 42 -16.37 -9.37 3.95
N ARG A 43 -16.21 -9.87 2.72
CA ARG A 43 -15.50 -9.16 1.64
C ARG A 43 -16.15 -7.81 1.34
N LYS A 44 -17.48 -7.75 1.24
CA LYS A 44 -18.21 -6.50 1.02
C LYS A 44 -18.01 -5.50 2.17
N GLY A 45 -18.05 -5.98 3.42
CA GLY A 45 -17.77 -5.17 4.61
C GLY A 45 -16.34 -4.60 4.60
N ALA A 46 -15.35 -5.46 4.37
CA ALA A 46 -13.95 -5.08 4.30
C ALA A 46 -13.68 -4.02 3.22
N TYR A 47 -14.23 -4.19 2.00
CA TYR A 47 -14.10 -3.19 0.94
C TYR A 47 -14.73 -1.84 1.30
N SER A 48 -15.88 -1.85 1.97
CA SER A 48 -16.55 -0.62 2.40
C SER A 48 -15.73 0.15 3.44
N TYR A 49 -15.14 -0.58 4.39
CA TYR A 49 -14.23 -0.02 5.38
C TYR A 49 -12.96 0.54 4.74
N LEU A 50 -12.27 -0.25 3.91
CA LEU A 50 -11.03 0.15 3.24
C LEU A 50 -11.23 1.38 2.37
N LYS A 51 -12.35 1.47 1.63
CA LYS A 51 -12.68 2.65 0.84
C LYS A 51 -12.76 3.91 1.70
N ARG A 52 -13.44 3.83 2.86
CA ARG A 52 -13.55 4.97 3.76
C ARG A 52 -12.22 5.33 4.41
N GLN A 53 -11.43 4.32 4.79
CA GLN A 53 -10.09 4.51 5.33
C GLN A 53 -9.17 5.21 4.31
N TYR A 54 -9.12 4.75 3.07
CA TYR A 54 -8.30 5.34 2.02
C TYR A 54 -8.68 6.79 1.69
N VAL A 55 -9.96 7.15 1.79
CA VAL A 55 -10.36 8.56 1.64
C VAL A 55 -9.79 9.41 2.78
N VAL A 56 -9.96 8.98 4.03
CA VAL A 56 -9.47 9.73 5.19
C VAL A 56 -7.95 9.83 5.19
N VAL A 57 -7.27 8.72 4.92
CA VAL A 57 -5.80 8.66 4.80
C VAL A 57 -5.32 9.54 3.64
N GLY A 58 -5.98 9.49 2.49
CA GLY A 58 -5.63 10.33 1.34
C GLY A 58 -5.69 11.83 1.66
N ILE A 59 -6.71 12.27 2.41
CA ILE A 59 -6.82 13.66 2.88
C ILE A 59 -5.65 14.00 3.81
N PHE A 60 -5.33 13.12 4.76
CA PHE A 60 -4.20 13.30 5.67
C PHE A 60 -2.87 13.45 4.92
N PHE A 61 -2.61 12.59 3.93
CA PHE A 61 -1.42 12.67 3.08
C PHE A 61 -1.36 13.98 2.27
N ALA A 62 -2.48 14.43 1.72
CA ALA A 62 -2.55 15.69 0.99
C ALA A 62 -2.22 16.89 1.89
N VAL A 63 -2.80 16.95 3.10
CA VAL A 63 -2.54 18.04 4.06
C VAL A 63 -1.07 18.03 4.49
N LEU A 64 -0.53 16.87 4.87
CA LEU A 64 0.87 16.78 5.26
C LEU A 64 1.83 17.09 4.12
N PHE A 65 1.52 16.68 2.89
CA PHE A 65 2.34 17.02 1.75
C PHE A 65 2.43 18.54 1.55
N VAL A 66 1.33 19.28 1.70
CA VAL A 66 1.34 20.75 1.63
C VAL A 66 2.18 21.35 2.75
N ILE A 67 1.99 20.89 3.99
CA ILE A 67 2.76 21.38 5.15
C ILE A 67 4.26 21.14 4.95
N LEU A 68 4.64 19.92 4.59
CA LEU A 68 6.04 19.55 4.34
C LEU A 68 6.63 20.32 3.16
N SER A 69 5.84 20.59 2.12
CA SER A 69 6.26 21.40 0.98
C SER A 69 6.51 22.85 1.37
N ILE A 70 5.67 23.45 2.22
CA ILE A 70 5.88 24.81 2.73
C ILE A 70 7.15 24.86 3.59
N LEU A 71 7.35 23.88 4.48
CA LEU A 71 8.54 23.80 5.32
C LEU A 71 9.83 23.61 4.49
N SER A 72 9.76 22.81 3.42
CA SER A 72 10.91 22.52 2.57
C SER A 72 11.23 23.64 1.57
N PHE A 73 10.25 24.13 0.82
CA PHE A 73 10.47 25.12 -0.24
C PHE A 73 10.29 26.57 0.22
N GLY A 74 9.34 26.81 1.13
CA GLY A 74 9.06 28.16 1.66
C GLY A 74 10.08 28.59 2.70
N PHE A 75 10.22 27.79 3.77
CA PHE A 75 11.11 28.11 4.90
C PHE A 75 12.52 27.49 4.78
N LYS A 76 12.75 26.60 3.82
CA LYS A 76 14.04 25.90 3.62
C LYS A 76 14.55 25.17 4.87
N LEU A 77 13.62 24.68 5.70
CA LEU A 77 13.92 23.94 6.94
C LEU A 77 14.15 22.44 6.68
N LEU A 78 13.71 21.94 5.53
CA LEU A 78 13.79 20.53 5.14
C LEU A 78 14.37 20.38 3.74
N SER A 79 15.05 19.24 3.50
CA SER A 79 15.53 18.87 2.17
C SER A 79 14.37 18.85 1.14
N PRO A 80 14.56 19.36 -0.09
CA PRO A 80 13.56 19.35 -1.17
C PRO A 80 12.95 17.98 -1.46
N PHE A 81 13.64 16.90 -1.10
CA PHE A 81 13.19 15.53 -1.31
C PHE A 81 12.17 15.03 -0.28
N VAL A 82 12.05 15.69 0.88
CA VAL A 82 11.22 15.20 2.01
C VAL A 82 9.74 15.07 1.64
N PRO A 83 9.07 16.04 0.99
CA PRO A 83 7.66 15.91 0.63
C PRO A 83 7.41 14.72 -0.32
N PHE A 84 8.33 14.47 -1.25
CA PHE A 84 8.22 13.36 -2.21
C PHE A 84 8.54 12.01 -1.57
N ALA A 85 9.54 11.94 -0.69
CA ALA A 85 9.86 10.74 0.07
C ALA A 85 8.72 10.33 1.01
N PHE A 86 8.00 11.31 1.59
CA PHE A 86 6.80 11.06 2.38
C PHE A 86 5.68 10.44 1.53
N LEU A 87 5.41 10.97 0.34
CA LEU A 87 4.39 10.42 -0.55
C LEU A 87 4.75 9.02 -1.06
N THR A 88 6.01 8.78 -1.43
CA THR A 88 6.45 7.46 -1.91
C THR A 88 6.39 6.43 -0.78
N GLY A 89 6.83 6.80 0.43
CA GLY A 89 6.70 5.95 1.62
C GLY A 89 5.25 5.61 1.96
N GLY A 90 4.35 6.60 1.90
CA GLY A 90 2.93 6.38 2.13
C GLY A 90 2.22 5.57 1.05
N PHE A 91 2.66 5.67 -0.20
CA PHE A 91 2.10 4.89 -1.29
C PHE A 91 2.40 3.39 -1.17
N PHE A 92 3.57 3.04 -0.61
CA PHE A 92 4.00 1.65 -0.44
C PHE A 92 3.68 1.04 0.94
N SER A 93 2.98 1.75 1.83
CA SER A 93 2.54 1.25 3.15
C SER A 93 1.24 0.45 3.07
#